data_AF-A0A2G2PMV4-F1
#
_entry.id   AF-A0A2G2PMV4-F1
#
_cell.length_a   1.000
_cell.length_b   1.000
_cell.length_c   1.000
_cell.angle_alpha   90.00
_cell.angle_beta   90.00
_cell.angle_gamma   90.00
#
_symmetry.space_group_name_H-M   'P 1'
#
loop_
_entity.id
_entity.type
_entity.pdbx_description
1 polymer ?
#
loop_
_entity_poly.entity_id
_entity_poly.type
_entity_poly.pdbx_seq_one_letter_code
_entity_poly.pdbx_strand_id
1 'polypeptide(L)'
;MESKILYLSDLKFNLETWKRELRFHFNEMDTFQEKLEEIAERDYQHKSMKEIEVFQNRIMLEQAAISKLMHRCKSKMKNVNKADYAEDIDGRLQTEQSTLRDDMRNYIKLHYDLKEDMMNYFLEWL
;
A
#
# COMPACT_ATOMS: atom_id res chain seq x y z
N MET A 1 15.67 18.54 -24.00
CA MET A 1 16.45 17.75 -23.03
C MET A 1 16.03 18.08 -21.60
N GLU A 2 15.90 19.36 -21.25
CA GLU A 2 15.44 19.83 -19.92
C GLU A 2 14.06 19.27 -19.49
N SER A 3 13.06 19.25 -20.38
CA SER A 3 11.73 18.71 -20.06
C SER A 3 11.72 17.20 -19.75
N LYS A 4 12.65 16.44 -20.35
CA LYS A 4 12.78 14.99 -20.11
C LYS A 4 13.40 14.71 -18.73
N ILE A 5 14.40 15.50 -18.34
CA ILE A 5 15.08 15.38 -17.05
C ILE A 5 14.10 15.70 -15.91
N LEU A 6 13.31 16.78 -16.05
CA LEU A 6 12.27 17.15 -15.08
C LEU A 6 11.21 16.05 -14.91
N TYR A 7 10.74 15.46 -16.01
CA TYR A 7 9.77 14.36 -15.95
C TYR A 7 10.29 13.13 -15.20
N LEU A 8 11.55 12.74 -15.44
CA LEU A 8 12.17 11.59 -14.80
C LEU A 8 12.41 11.84 -13.30
N SER A 9 12.79 13.06 -12.91
CA SER A 9 12.91 13.43 -11.51
C SER A 9 11.57 13.37 -10.77
N ASP A 10 10.50 13.88 -11.38
CA ASP A 10 9.15 13.85 -10.79
C ASP A 10 8.64 12.41 -10.63
N LEU A 11 8.90 11.56 -11.62
CA LEU A 11 8.54 10.14 -11.55
C LEU A 11 9.30 9.41 -10.44
N LYS A 12 10.61 9.65 -10.31
CA LYS A 12 11.40 9.07 -9.20
C LYS A 12 10.87 9.52 -7.84
N PHE A 13 10.56 10.82 -7.72
CA PHE A 13 9.97 11.37 -6.50
C PHE A 13 8.67 10.66 -6.14
N ASN A 14 7.73 10.53 -7.09
CA ASN A 14 6.46 9.85 -6.86
C ASN A 14 6.64 8.38 -6.43
N LEU A 15 7.55 7.65 -7.08
CA LEU A 15 7.81 6.24 -6.75
C LEU A 15 8.39 6.06 -5.34
N GLU A 16 9.30 6.95 -4.90
CA GLU A 16 9.82 6.90 -3.54
C GLU A 16 8.79 7.30 -2.50
N THR A 17 7.96 8.31 -2.79
CA THR A 17 6.86 8.73 -1.91
C THR A 17 5.88 7.58 -1.71
N TRP A 18 5.41 6.94 -2.78
CA TRP A 18 4.52 5.78 -2.68
C TRP A 18 5.14 4.61 -1.93
N LYS A 19 6.44 4.33 -2.12
CA LYS A 19 7.12 3.26 -1.34
C LYS A 19 7.14 3.54 0.16
N ARG A 20 7.31 4.81 0.56
CA ARG A 20 7.29 5.20 1.98
C ARG A 20 5.89 5.07 2.57
N GLU A 21 4.89 5.54 1.84
CA GLU A 21 3.47 5.44 2.22
C GLU A 21 3.03 3.97 2.35
N LEU A 22 3.32 3.13 1.35
CA LEU A 22 3.04 1.70 1.39
C LEU A 22 3.69 1.00 2.59
N ARG A 23 4.93 1.39 2.94
CA ARG A 23 5.61 0.84 4.13
C ARG A 23 4.94 1.30 5.41
N PHE A 24 4.50 2.54 5.48
CA PHE A 24 3.76 3.06 6.61
C PHE A 24 2.44 2.29 6.79
N HIS A 25 1.66 2.11 5.72
CA HIS A 25 0.42 1.32 5.77
C HIS A 25 0.67 -0.15 6.15
N PHE A 26 1.78 -0.75 5.72
CA PHE A 26 2.15 -2.12 6.11
C PHE A 26 2.36 -2.21 7.61
N ASN A 27 3.16 -1.31 8.17
CA ASN A 27 3.43 -1.29 9.61
C ASN A 27 2.15 -0.99 10.42
N GLU A 28 1.26 -0.15 9.89
CA GLU A 28 -0.05 0.11 10.51
C GLU A 28 -0.91 -1.16 10.55
N MET A 29 -0.91 -1.97 9.48
CA MET A 29 -1.57 -3.28 9.47
C MET A 29 -1.01 -4.23 10.53
N ASP A 30 0.31 -4.25 10.73
CA ASP A 30 0.95 -5.05 11.80
C ASP A 30 0.45 -4.61 13.19
N THR A 31 0.39 -3.31 13.45
CA THR A 31 -0.13 -2.77 14.72
C THR A 31 -1.61 -3.12 14.93
N PHE A 32 -2.42 -3.08 13.87
CA PHE A 32 -3.82 -3.47 13.96
C PHE A 32 -3.99 -4.97 14.23
N GLN A 33 -3.13 -5.81 13.66
CA GLN A 33 -3.12 -7.23 13.95
C GLN A 33 -2.79 -7.50 15.43
N GLU A 34 -1.73 -6.87 15.96
CA GLU A 34 -1.37 -6.97 17.39
C GLU A 34 -2.57 -6.59 18.28
N LYS A 35 -3.29 -5.52 17.91
CA LYS A 35 -4.46 -5.09 18.69
C LYS A 35 -5.63 -6.08 18.62
N LEU A 36 -5.86 -6.71 17.47
CA LEU A 36 -6.86 -7.77 17.34
C LEU A 36 -6.50 -8.98 18.19
N GLU A 37 -5.22 -9.35 18.26
CA GLU A 37 -4.73 -10.45 19.10
C GLU A 37 -4.99 -10.15 20.59
N GLU A 38 -4.70 -8.93 21.06
CA GLU A 38 -5.03 -8.51 22.42
C GLU A 38 -6.53 -8.61 22.75
N ILE A 39 -7.41 -8.27 21.79
CA ILE A 39 -8.87 -8.35 21.98
C ILE A 39 -9.31 -9.82 22.01
N ALA A 40 -8.75 -10.65 21.13
CA ALA A 40 -9.03 -12.09 21.09
C ALA A 40 -8.66 -12.78 22.41
N GLU A 41 -7.54 -12.40 23.02
CA GLU A 41 -7.11 -12.94 24.32
C GLU A 41 -8.04 -12.54 25.48
N ARG A 42 -8.73 -11.40 25.38
CA ARG A 42 -9.65 -10.90 26.42
C ARG A 42 -11.06 -11.44 26.29
N ASP A 43 -11.49 -11.87 25.11
CA ASP A 43 -12.87 -12.31 24.90
C ASP A 43 -13.07 -13.79 25.28
N TYR A 44 -13.64 -14.01 26.47
CA TYR A 44 -14.04 -15.33 26.97
C TYR A 44 -15.39 -15.84 26.39
N GLN A 45 -16.16 -15.00 25.66
CA GLN A 45 -17.55 -15.31 25.29
C GLN A 45 -17.77 -15.73 23.83
N HIS A 46 -16.70 -15.95 23.04
CA HIS A 46 -16.75 -16.52 21.69
C HIS A 46 -17.57 -15.71 20.65
N LYS A 47 -18.09 -14.54 21.05
CA LYS A 47 -18.98 -13.73 20.22
C LYS A 47 -18.18 -12.86 19.24
N SER A 48 -16.96 -12.46 19.62
CA SER A 48 -16.06 -11.67 18.76
C SER A 48 -15.26 -12.47 17.75
N MET A 49 -15.11 -13.80 17.93
CA MET A 49 -14.20 -14.62 17.11
C MET A 49 -14.46 -14.49 15.61
N LYS A 50 -15.73 -14.43 15.20
CA LYS A 50 -16.09 -14.27 13.79
C LYS A 50 -15.68 -12.92 13.21
N GLU A 51 -15.84 -11.83 13.97
CA GLU A 51 -15.48 -10.48 13.51
C GLU A 51 -13.97 -10.32 13.46
N ILE A 52 -13.26 -10.86 14.46
CA ILE A 52 -11.80 -10.91 14.51
C ILE A 52 -11.23 -11.65 13.30
N GLU A 53 -11.77 -12.83 12.96
CA GLU A 53 -11.36 -13.58 11.76
C GLU A 53 -11.59 -12.79 10.47
N VAL A 54 -12.71 -12.06 10.36
CA VAL A 54 -12.98 -11.22 9.19
C VAL A 54 -11.94 -10.11 9.07
N PHE A 55 -11.59 -9.43 10.17
CA PHE A 55 -10.57 -8.39 10.15
C PHE A 55 -9.17 -8.93 9.89
N GLN A 56 -8.79 -10.06 10.50
CA GLN A 56 -7.51 -10.72 10.21
C GLN A 56 -7.38 -11.06 8.71
N ASN A 57 -8.43 -11.60 8.10
CA ASN A 57 -8.43 -11.88 6.66
C ASN A 57 -8.27 -10.60 5.81
N ARG A 58 -8.95 -9.51 6.20
CA ARG A 58 -8.82 -8.22 5.50
C ARG A 58 -7.41 -7.65 5.63
N ILE A 59 -6.79 -7.72 6.80
CA ILE A 59 -5.38 -7.32 7.03
C ILE A 59 -4.44 -8.10 6.10
N MET A 60 -4.59 -9.43 6.03
CA MET A 60 -3.75 -10.26 5.17
C MET A 60 -3.88 -9.88 3.69
N LEU A 61 -5.10 -9.60 3.22
CA LEU A 61 -5.34 -9.14 1.85
C LEU A 61 -4.69 -7.77 1.59
N GLU A 62 -4.78 -6.86 2.57
CA GLU A 62 -4.18 -5.53 2.50
C GLU A 62 -2.65 -5.61 2.43
N GLN A 63 -2.01 -6.36 3.34
CA GLN A 63 -0.56 -6.61 3.32
C GLN A 63 -0.09 -7.23 1.99
N ALA A 64 -0.87 -8.15 1.41
CA ALA A 64 -0.57 -8.73 0.11
C ALA A 64 -0.68 -7.69 -1.02
N ALA A 65 -1.70 -6.84 -1.01
CA ALA A 65 -1.86 -5.75 -1.96
C ALA A 65 -0.70 -4.74 -1.87
N ILE A 66 -0.33 -4.34 -0.65
CA ILE A 66 0.82 -3.48 -0.36
C ILE A 66 2.10 -4.07 -0.93
N SER A 67 2.37 -5.34 -0.65
CA SER A 67 3.58 -6.03 -1.11
C SER A 67 3.67 -6.04 -2.64
N LYS A 68 2.54 -6.29 -3.33
CA LYS A 68 2.45 -6.27 -4.79
C LYS A 68 2.72 -4.88 -5.35
N LEU A 69 2.14 -3.83 -4.75
CA LEU A 69 2.36 -2.44 -5.17
C LEU A 69 3.80 -1.98 -4.92
N MET A 70 4.39 -2.38 -3.79
CA MET A 70 5.77 -2.07 -3.45
C MET A 70 6.75 -2.72 -4.44
N HIS A 71 6.50 -3.97 -4.81
CA HIS A 71 7.26 -4.66 -5.85
C HIS A 71 7.16 -3.95 -7.21
N ARG A 72 5.95 -3.52 -7.61
CA ARG A 72 5.75 -2.74 -8.84
C ARG A 72 6.49 -1.41 -8.83
N CYS A 73 6.45 -0.67 -7.72
CA CYS A 73 7.20 0.58 -7.55
C CYS A 73 8.70 0.34 -7.69
N LYS A 74 9.24 -0.72 -7.08
CA LYS A 74 10.66 -1.10 -7.19
C LYS A 74 11.06 -1.47 -8.61
N SER A 75 10.23 -2.26 -9.30
CA SER A 75 10.45 -2.63 -10.70
C SER A 75 10.47 -1.39 -11.61
N LYS A 76 9.50 -0.49 -11.42
CA LYS A 76 9.40 0.76 -12.18
C LYS A 76 10.62 1.66 -11.94
N MET A 77 11.05 1.81 -10.69
CA MET A 77 12.24 2.58 -10.35
C MET A 77 13.50 2.01 -11.04
N LYS A 78 13.65 0.69 -11.11
CA LYS A 78 14.74 0.04 -11.84
C LYS A 78 14.70 0.37 -13.34
N ASN A 79 13.51 0.40 -13.94
CA ASN A 79 13.35 0.75 -15.35
C ASN A 79 13.66 2.22 -15.62
N VAL A 80 13.20 3.13 -14.76
CA VAL A 80 13.50 4.58 -14.85
C VAL A 80 15.00 4.81 -14.76
N ASN A 81 15.67 4.21 -13.77
CA ASN A 81 17.13 4.33 -13.64
C ASN A 81 17.88 3.78 -14.86
N LYS A 82 17.40 2.72 -15.51
CA LYS A 82 18.01 2.21 -16.76
C LYS A 82 17.80 3.14 -17.94
N ALA A 83 16.61 3.73 -18.07
CA ALA A 83 16.28 4.68 -19.13
C ALA A 83 17.05 6.00 -19.00
N ASP A 84 17.44 6.41 -17.79
CA ASP A 84 18.37 7.55 -17.62
C ASP A 84 19.73 7.30 -18.28
N TYR A 85 20.18 6.04 -18.38
CA TYR A 85 21.46 5.65 -18.98
C TYR A 85 21.39 5.33 -20.48
N ALA A 86 20.20 5.03 -21.01
CA ALA A 86 19.96 4.72 -22.41
C ALA A 86 18.97 5.74 -22.98
N GLU A 87 19.41 6.65 -23.85
CA GLU A 87 18.66 7.80 -24.39
C GLU A 87 17.29 7.51 -25.07
N ASP A 88 16.81 6.26 -25.04
CA ASP A 88 15.60 5.80 -25.68
C ASP A 88 14.44 5.67 -24.67
N ILE A 89 13.69 6.76 -24.51
CA ILE A 89 12.47 6.79 -23.69
C ILE A 89 11.33 6.27 -24.55
N ASP A 90 11.18 4.95 -24.59
CA ASP A 90 10.09 4.27 -25.29
C ASP A 90 8.73 4.63 -24.65
N GLY A 91 7.69 4.81 -25.49
CA GLY A 91 6.32 5.15 -25.08
C GLY A 91 5.69 4.14 -24.09
N ARG A 92 6.26 2.93 -24.01
CA ARG A 92 5.94 1.93 -22.97
C ARG A 92 6.11 2.43 -21.54
N LEU A 93 7.08 3.32 -21.27
CA LEU A 93 7.29 3.88 -19.94
C LEU A 93 6.09 4.71 -19.46
N GLN A 94 5.46 5.46 -20.38
CA GLN A 94 4.31 6.33 -20.08
C GLN A 94 3.01 5.52 -19.91
N THR A 95 2.75 4.51 -20.75
CA THR A 95 1.49 3.74 -20.69
C THR A 95 1.37 2.97 -19.37
N GLU A 96 2.45 2.33 -18.91
CA GLU A 96 2.49 1.63 -17.62
C GLU A 96 2.42 2.56 -16.39
N GLN A 97 2.69 3.87 -16.53
CA GLN A 97 2.63 4.80 -15.41
C GLN A 97 1.19 5.17 -15.05
N SER A 98 0.30 5.26 -16.05
CA SER A 98 -1.12 5.51 -15.82
C SER A 98 -1.74 4.44 -14.91
N THR A 99 -1.38 3.17 -15.11
CA THR A 99 -1.94 2.05 -14.37
C THR A 99 -1.45 2.01 -12.92
N LEU A 100 -0.16 2.24 -12.66
CA LEU A 100 0.36 2.25 -11.27
C LEU A 100 -0.22 3.40 -10.44
N ARG A 101 -0.37 4.59 -11.04
CA ARG A 101 -0.96 5.73 -10.34
C ARG A 101 -2.41 5.46 -9.94
N ASP A 102 -3.19 4.92 -10.86
CA ASP A 102 -4.61 4.65 -10.61
C ASP A 102 -4.78 3.50 -9.61
N ASP A 103 -3.92 2.48 -9.67
CA ASP A 103 -3.87 1.40 -8.67
C ASP A 103 -3.50 1.92 -7.28
N MET A 104 -2.50 2.80 -7.17
CA MET A 104 -2.13 3.46 -5.90
C MET A 104 -3.29 4.28 -5.35
N ARG A 105 -3.97 5.05 -6.20
CA ARG A 105 -5.12 5.87 -5.80
C ARG A 105 -6.28 5.01 -5.28
N ASN A 106 -6.56 3.90 -5.94
CA ASN A 106 -7.61 2.98 -5.53
C ASN A 106 -7.25 2.28 -4.22
N TYR A 107 -6.00 1.83 -4.10
CA TYR A 107 -5.47 1.23 -2.88
C TYR A 107 -5.58 2.17 -1.68
N ILE A 108 -5.13 3.44 -1.82
CA ILE A 108 -5.19 4.40 -0.72
C ILE A 108 -6.63 4.57 -0.19
N LYS A 109 -7.62 4.63 -1.09
CA LYS A 109 -9.04 4.72 -0.67
C LYS A 109 -9.47 3.50 0.14
N LEU A 110 -9.22 2.30 -0.39
CA LEU A 110 -9.58 1.05 0.26
C LEU A 110 -8.90 0.89 1.62
N HIS A 111 -7.64 1.33 1.72
CA HIS A 111 -6.88 1.35 2.95
C HIS A 111 -7.54 2.23 4.03
N TYR A 112 -7.95 3.44 3.66
CA TYR A 112 -8.65 4.34 4.58
C TYR A 112 -10.00 3.79 5.03
N ASP A 113 -10.76 3.18 4.12
CA ASP A 113 -12.04 2.54 4.44
C ASP A 113 -11.84 1.40 5.45
N LEU A 114 -10.85 0.52 5.22
CA LEU A 114 -10.50 -0.54 6.16
C LEU A 114 -10.06 0.01 7.52
N LYS A 115 -9.22 1.04 7.51
CA LYS A 115 -8.74 1.70 8.72
C LYS A 115 -9.90 2.26 9.55
N GLU A 116 -10.86 2.91 8.92
CA GLU A 116 -12.05 3.43 9.59
C GLU A 116 -12.87 2.31 10.23
N ASP A 117 -13.16 1.24 9.48
CA ASP A 117 -13.86 0.05 9.98
C ASP A 117 -13.15 -0.54 11.22
N MET A 118 -11.83 -0.69 11.14
CA MET A 118 -11.01 -1.25 12.22
C MET A 118 -10.96 -0.37 13.46
N MET A 119 -10.81 0.95 13.27
CA MET A 119 -10.80 1.89 14.40
C MET A 119 -12.16 1.91 15.10
N ASN A 120 -13.27 1.89 14.34
CA ASN A 120 -14.60 1.80 14.91
C ASN A 120 -14.77 0.51 15.73
N TYR A 121 -14.34 -0.62 15.18
CA TYR A 121 -14.34 -1.88 15.93
C TYR A 121 -13.52 -1.77 17.21
N PHE A 122 -12.28 -1.27 17.18
CA PHE A 122 -11.46 -1.13 18.38
C PHE A 122 -12.08 -0.22 19.45
N LEU A 123 -12.83 0.81 19.06
CA LEU A 123 -13.54 1.68 19.99
C LEU A 123 -14.69 0.98 20.71
N GLU A 124 -15.34 -0.01 20.09
CA GLU A 124 -16.37 -0.83 20.73
C GLU A 124 -15.81 -1.75 21.82
N TRP A 125 -14.49 -2.01 21.80
CA TRP A 125 -13.77 -2.88 22.74
C TRP A 125 -12.92 -2.13 23.79
N LEU A 126 -13.06 -0.80 23.87
CA LEU A 126 -12.55 0.02 24.99
C LEU A 126 -13.43 -0.15 26.24
#